data_AF-A0A248TF42-F1
#
_entry.id   AF-A0A248TF42-F1
#
_cell.length_a   1.000
_cell.length_b   1.000
_cell.length_c   1.000
_cell.angle_alpha   90.00
_cell.angle_beta   90.00
_cell.angle_gamma   90.00
#
_symmetry.space_group_name_H-M   'P 1'
#
loop_
_entity.id
_entity.type
_entity.pdbx_description
1 polymer ?
#
loop_
_entity_poly.entity_id
_entity_poly.type
_entity_poly.pdbx_seq_one_letter_code
_entity_poly.pdbx_strand_id
1 'polypeptide(L)'
;MKDKQSEFEDHPRGERRGKRNRPHKEGAKTFRRGRALTFLESLRLKESILKKQLTSPELQTINPILVGELRAIDMIIEEYIHHFHLNELARESELNTDKGDEHETN
;
A
#
# COMPACT_ATOMS: atom_id res chain seq x y z
N MET A 1 -61.15 23.20 -39.59
CA MET A 1 -59.75 23.62 -39.83
C MET A 1 -59.32 24.44 -38.62
N LYS A 2 -58.43 23.88 -37.79
CA LYS A 2 -57.71 24.56 -36.71
C LYS A 2 -56.38 23.83 -36.54
N ASP A 3 -55.33 24.63 -36.55
CA ASP A 3 -53.99 24.24 -36.93
C ASP A 3 -53.21 23.55 -35.81
N LYS A 4 -52.30 22.69 -36.26
CA LYS A 4 -51.24 22.08 -35.47
C LYS A 4 -50.20 23.14 -35.10
N GLN A 5 -49.96 23.33 -33.81
CA GLN A 5 -48.67 23.77 -33.29
C GLN A 5 -48.39 22.96 -32.02
N SER A 6 -47.71 21.82 -32.18
CA SER A 6 -46.99 21.17 -31.09
C SER A 6 -45.58 21.74 -31.10
N GLU A 7 -45.29 22.60 -30.13
CA GLU A 7 -43.97 23.17 -29.92
C GLU A 7 -42.99 22.03 -29.63
N PHE A 8 -42.08 21.81 -30.58
CA PHE A 8 -40.86 21.04 -30.39
C PHE A 8 -39.94 21.91 -29.52
N GLU A 9 -39.95 21.70 -28.21
CA GLU A 9 -38.90 22.24 -27.33
C GLU A 9 -37.61 21.43 -27.54
N ASP A 10 -36.67 22.05 -28.23
CA ASP A 10 -35.29 21.60 -28.41
C ASP A 10 -34.62 21.31 -27.06
N HIS A 11 -34.00 20.13 -26.97
CA HIS A 11 -33.12 19.76 -25.87
C HIS A 11 -31.71 20.35 -26.07
N PRO A 12 -31.23 21.30 -25.24
CA PRO A 12 -29.80 21.53 -25.13
C PRO A 12 -29.19 20.41 -24.27
N ARG A 13 -28.76 19.36 -24.96
CA ARG A 13 -27.76 18.43 -24.43
C ARG A 13 -26.44 19.17 -24.24
N GLY A 14 -25.99 19.20 -23.00
CA GLY A 14 -24.57 19.14 -22.71
C GLY A 14 -23.99 20.44 -22.19
N GLU A 15 -23.87 20.53 -20.87
CA GLU A 15 -22.74 21.16 -20.22
C GLU A 15 -22.56 20.62 -18.81
N ARG A 16 -22.16 19.35 -18.71
CA ARG A 16 -21.55 18.83 -17.47
C ARG A 16 -20.11 19.34 -17.40
N ARG A 17 -19.94 20.64 -17.17
CA ARG A 17 -18.66 21.24 -16.76
C ARG A 17 -18.48 20.97 -15.27
N GLY A 18 -17.51 20.12 -14.97
CA GLY A 18 -17.16 19.78 -13.59
C GLY A 18 -16.05 18.74 -13.61
N LYS A 19 -14.86 19.17 -14.06
CA LYS A 19 -13.59 18.43 -14.00
C LYS A 19 -13.49 17.73 -12.65
N ARG A 20 -13.64 16.41 -12.67
CA ARG A 20 -13.18 15.54 -11.60
C ARG A 20 -11.65 15.58 -11.61
N ASN A 21 -11.06 16.57 -10.96
CA ASN A 21 -9.72 16.45 -10.41
C ASN A 21 -9.78 15.31 -9.38
N ARG A 22 -9.52 14.09 -9.83
CA ARG A 22 -9.30 12.94 -8.95
C ARG A 22 -7.79 12.81 -8.74
N PRO A 23 -7.21 13.32 -7.65
CA PRO A 23 -5.90 12.88 -7.21
C PRO A 23 -6.06 11.54 -6.46
N HIS A 24 -6.66 10.53 -7.10
CA HIS A 24 -6.98 9.25 -6.43
C HIS A 24 -5.99 8.12 -6.71
N LYS A 25 -4.91 8.36 -7.45
CA LYS A 25 -3.93 7.32 -7.74
C LYS A 25 -2.80 7.23 -6.70
N GLU A 26 -2.32 8.35 -6.18
CA GLU A 26 -1.17 8.33 -5.25
C GLU A 26 -1.54 7.88 -3.84
N GLY A 27 -2.65 8.34 -3.28
CA GLY A 27 -3.07 7.96 -1.92
C GLY A 27 -3.34 6.46 -1.74
N ALA A 28 -3.79 5.77 -2.80
CA ALA A 28 -3.97 4.33 -2.78
C ALA A 28 -2.63 3.57 -2.76
N LYS A 29 -1.58 4.11 -3.41
CA LYS A 29 -0.23 3.52 -3.42
C LYS A 29 0.44 3.69 -2.05
N THR A 30 0.31 4.86 -1.42
CA THR A 30 0.87 5.12 -0.08
C THR A 30 0.16 4.35 1.03
N PHE A 31 -1.16 4.19 0.98
CA PHE A 31 -1.90 3.38 1.94
C PHE A 31 -1.50 1.90 1.89
N ARG A 32 -1.38 1.33 0.67
CA ARG A 32 -0.93 -0.05 0.48
C ARG A 32 0.50 -0.24 0.99
N ARG A 33 1.40 0.73 0.74
CA ARG A 33 2.76 0.72 1.28
C ARG A 33 2.77 0.73 2.81
N GLY A 34 2.04 1.67 3.43
CA GLY A 34 1.99 1.77 4.89
C GLY A 34 1.48 0.47 5.52
N ARG A 35 0.39 -0.09 4.99
CA ARG A 35 -0.13 -1.39 5.43
C ARG A 35 0.87 -2.52 5.22
N ALA A 36 1.62 -2.50 4.12
CA ALA A 36 2.59 -3.53 3.84
C ALA A 36 3.75 -3.51 4.84
N LEU A 37 4.24 -2.32 5.19
CA LEU A 37 5.29 -2.13 6.19
C LEU A 37 4.83 -2.55 7.59
N THR A 38 3.64 -2.14 8.03
CA THR A 38 3.10 -2.57 9.34
C THR A 38 2.95 -4.09 9.43
N PHE A 39 2.56 -4.75 8.33
CA PHE A 39 2.50 -6.20 8.32
C PHE A 39 3.89 -6.85 8.41
N LEU A 40 4.88 -6.32 7.67
CA LEU A 40 6.27 -6.78 7.77
C LEU A 40 6.82 -6.62 9.20
N GLU A 41 6.54 -5.49 9.87
CA GLU A 41 6.90 -5.28 11.27
C GLU A 41 6.30 -6.36 12.17
N SER A 42 5.04 -6.74 11.94
CA SER A 42 4.40 -7.81 12.72
C SER A 42 5.07 -9.17 12.53
N LEU A 43 5.56 -9.48 11.32
CA LEU A 43 6.31 -10.72 11.05
C LEU A 43 7.68 -10.71 11.74
N ARG A 44 8.41 -9.58 11.67
CA ARG A 44 9.69 -9.39 12.37
C ARG A 44 9.53 -9.47 13.88
N LEU A 45 8.41 -8.98 14.43
CA LEU A 45 8.11 -9.16 15.84
C LEU A 45 7.95 -10.64 16.19
N LYS A 46 7.20 -11.42 15.41
CA LYS A 46 7.04 -12.87 15.62
C LYS A 46 8.38 -13.61 15.54
N GLU A 47 9.20 -13.31 14.54
CA GLU A 47 10.57 -13.83 14.40
C GLU A 47 11.39 -13.58 15.67
N SER A 48 11.32 -12.36 16.22
CA SER A 48 12.04 -11.99 17.45
C SER A 48 11.55 -12.76 18.68
N ILE A 49 10.25 -13.03 18.76
CA ILE A 49 9.64 -13.79 19.86
C ILE A 49 10.08 -15.25 19.79
N LEU A 50 10.04 -15.87 18.60
CA LEU A 50 10.50 -17.24 18.38
C LEU A 50 11.99 -17.41 18.72
N LYS A 51 12.83 -16.44 18.33
CA LYS A 51 14.26 -16.42 18.70
C LYS A 51 14.45 -16.36 20.22
N LYS A 52 13.66 -15.56 20.94
CA LYS A 52 13.70 -15.54 22.42
C LYS A 52 13.25 -16.87 23.02
N GLN A 53 12.18 -17.46 22.49
CA GLN A 53 11.66 -18.76 22.95
C GLN A 53 12.68 -19.88 22.80
N LEU A 54 13.47 -19.91 21.72
CA LEU A 54 14.54 -20.88 21.51
C LEU A 54 15.65 -20.80 22.59
N THR A 55 15.82 -19.64 23.21
CA THR A 55 16.78 -19.47 24.32
C THR A 55 16.17 -19.80 25.69
N SER A 56 14.84 -20.02 25.76
CA SER A 56 14.19 -20.35 27.02
C SER A 56 14.40 -21.82 27.39
N PRO A 57 14.94 -22.12 28.58
CA PRO A 57 15.16 -23.49 29.04
C PRO A 57 13.84 -24.26 29.18
N GLU A 58 12.74 -23.56 29.48
CA GLU A 58 11.40 -24.14 29.67
C GLU A 58 10.84 -24.77 28.38
N LEU A 59 11.32 -24.34 27.21
CA LEU A 59 10.80 -24.75 25.90
C LEU A 59 11.76 -25.67 25.13
N GLN A 60 12.86 -26.13 25.73
CA GLN A 60 13.87 -26.93 25.02
C GLN A 60 13.29 -28.20 24.37
N THR A 61 12.30 -28.83 24.99
CA THR A 61 11.66 -30.06 24.48
C THR A 61 10.92 -29.83 23.16
N ILE A 62 10.51 -28.60 22.86
CA ILE A 62 9.79 -28.23 21.63
C ILE A 62 10.66 -27.44 20.65
N ASN A 63 11.97 -27.30 20.89
CA ASN A 63 12.88 -26.58 20.00
C ASN A 63 12.79 -27.01 18.53
N PRO A 64 12.65 -28.31 18.17
CA PRO A 64 12.49 -28.70 16.76
C PRO A 64 11.28 -28.06 16.08
N ILE A 65 10.18 -27.87 16.83
CA ILE A 65 8.97 -27.20 16.34
C ILE A 65 9.23 -25.70 16.18
N LEU A 66 9.83 -25.06 17.19
CA LEU A 66 10.15 -23.63 17.17
C LEU A 66 11.13 -23.26 16.04
N VAL A 67 12.11 -24.11 15.75
CA VAL A 67 13.02 -23.94 14.60
C VAL A 67 12.25 -24.03 13.28
N GLY A 68 11.32 -24.98 13.16
CA GLY A 68 10.47 -25.11 11.99
C GLY A 68 9.59 -23.88 11.77
N GLU A 69 8.96 -23.38 12.84
CA GLU A 69 8.11 -22.18 12.80
C GLU A 69 8.93 -20.93 12.46
N LEU A 70 10.11 -20.76 13.07
CA LEU A 70 11.01 -19.64 12.77
C LEU A 70 11.39 -19.63 11.28
N ARG A 71 11.75 -20.80 10.73
CA ARG A 71 12.07 -20.92 9.30
C ARG A 71 10.88 -20.60 8.40
N ALA A 72 9.67 -21.01 8.80
CA ALA A 72 8.46 -20.68 8.05
C ALA A 72 8.19 -19.16 8.04
N ILE A 73 8.37 -18.49 9.18
CA ILE A 73 8.26 -17.02 9.28
C ILE A 73 9.31 -16.33 8.42
N ASP A 74 10.56 -16.79 8.45
CA ASP A 74 11.64 -16.24 7.63
C ASP A 74 11.31 -16.35 6.13
N MET A 75 10.81 -17.50 5.67
CA MET A 75 10.38 -17.69 4.29
C MET A 75 9.24 -16.73 3.90
N ILE A 76 8.22 -16.60 4.76
CA ILE A 76 7.09 -15.69 4.51
C ILE A 76 7.59 -14.25 4.43
N ILE A 77 8.53 -13.84 5.28
CA ILE A 77 9.11 -12.50 5.24
C ILE A 77 9.81 -12.24 3.90
N GLU A 78 10.64 -13.17 3.43
CA GLU A 78 11.35 -13.04 2.16
C GLU A 78 10.38 -12.95 0.98
N GLU A 79 9.39 -13.85 0.91
CA GLU A 79 8.34 -13.85 -0.11
C GLU A 79 7.53 -12.54 -0.07
N TYR A 80 7.21 -12.05 1.13
CA TYR A 80 6.44 -10.83 1.31
C TYR A 80 7.22 -9.59 0.82
N ILE A 81 8.50 -9.48 1.19
CA ILE A 81 9.35 -8.39 0.72
C ILE A 81 9.45 -8.41 -0.81
N HIS A 82 9.60 -9.59 -1.41
CA HIS A 82 9.65 -9.75 -2.85
C HIS A 82 8.32 -9.37 -3.52
N HIS A 83 7.20 -9.92 -3.09
CA HIS A 83 5.87 -9.66 -3.68
C HIS A 83 5.49 -8.18 -3.65
N PHE A 84 5.84 -7.48 -2.57
CA PHE A 84 5.54 -6.06 -2.43
C PHE A 84 6.68 -5.14 -2.90
N HIS A 85 7.76 -5.69 -3.46
CA HIS A 85 8.94 -4.95 -3.93
C HIS A 85 9.46 -3.95 -2.89
N LEU A 86 9.41 -4.31 -1.59
CA LEU A 86 9.65 -3.36 -0.51
C LEU A 86 11.08 -2.77 -0.53
N ASN A 87 12.05 -3.53 -1.05
CA ASN A 87 13.43 -3.08 -1.22
C ASN A 87 13.59 -1.99 -2.30
N GLU A 88 12.83 -2.07 -3.38
CA GLU A 88 12.82 -1.08 -4.46
C GLU A 88 12.05 0.16 -4.03
N LEU A 89 10.96 -0.02 -3.28
CA LEU A 89 10.14 1.07 -2.75
C LEU A 89 10.86 1.93 -1.70
N ALA A 90 11.79 1.36 -0.93
CA ALA A 90 12.65 2.14 -0.04
C ALA A 90 13.55 3.12 -0.84
N ARG A 91 14.17 2.62 -1.91
CA ARG A 91 15.02 3.43 -2.81
C ARG A 91 14.23 4.47 -3.58
N GLU A 92 13.02 4.15 -4.06
CA GLU A 92 12.15 5.12 -4.74
C GLU A 92 11.75 6.29 -3.83
N SER A 93 11.52 6.06 -2.54
CA SER A 93 11.19 7.17 -1.63
C SER A 93 12.34 8.12 -1.35
N GLU A 94 13.57 7.61 -1.29
CA GLU A 94 14.77 8.43 -1.09
C GLU A 94 15.07 9.31 -2.33
N LEU A 95 14.75 8.83 -3.53
CA LEU A 95 14.95 9.57 -4.78
C LEU A 95 13.89 10.66 -5.03
N ASN A 96 12.71 10.57 -4.41
CA ASN A 96 11.62 11.54 -4.61
C ASN A 96 11.69 12.73 -3.64
N THR A 97 12.50 12.66 -2.58
CA THR A 97 12.70 13.78 -1.64
C THR A 97 13.66 14.86 -2.15
N ASP A 98 14.38 14.61 -3.25
CA ASP A 98 15.43 15.50 -3.78
C ASP A 98 14.94 16.45 -4.89
N LYS A 99 13.66 16.37 -5.31
CA LYS A 99 13.12 17.18 -6.43
C LYS A 99 12.11 18.26 -6.01
N GLY A 100 12.04 18.59 -4.72
CA GLY A 100 10.98 19.42 -4.16
C GLY A 100 11.31 20.88 -3.85
N ASP A 101 12.59 21.27 -3.80
CA ASP A 101 13.01 22.56 -3.23
C ASP A 101 13.74 23.47 -4.25
N GLU A 102 13.17 23.66 -5.44
CA GLU A 102 13.54 24.81 -6.29
C GLU A 102 12.26 25.44 -6.88
N HIS A 103 12.16 26.77 -6.77
CA HIS A 103 11.05 27.68 -7.14
C HIS A 103 10.03 27.92 -6.00
N GLU A 104 9.86 29.11 -5.43
CA GLU A 104 9.82 30.46 -6.01
C GLU A 104 10.21 31.51 -4.96
N THR A 105 11.24 32.32 -5.24
CA THR A 105 11.37 33.67 -4.69
C THR A 105 10.73 34.63 -5.69
N ASN A 106 9.66 35.31 -5.29
CA ASN A 106 9.34 36.69 -5.69
C ASN A 106 8.28 37.29 -4.76
#